data_AF-A0A8S2ZAF1-F1
#
_entry.id   AF-A0A8S2ZAF1-F1
#
_cell.length_a   1.000
_cell.length_b   1.000
_cell.length_c   1.000
_cell.angle_alpha   90.00
_cell.angle_beta   90.00
_cell.angle_gamma   90.00
#
_symmetry.space_group_name_H-M   'P 1'
#
loop_
_entity.id
_entity.type
_entity.pdbx_description
1 polymer ?
#
loop_
_entity_poly.entity_id
_entity_poly.type
_entity_poly.pdbx_seq_one_letter_code
_entity_poly.pdbx_strand_id
1 'polypeptide(L)' 'MMTDIRNHLNSCLPYAQNNHRRQKLPGALKPIKPPEGIWKLLSMDFYGPIAPTSK' A
#
# COMPACT_ATOMS: atom_id res chain seq x y z
N MET A 1 -0.47 -5.33 -35.22
CA MET A 1 -1.84 -5.09 -34.73
C MET A 1 -1.92 -5.05 -33.20
N MET A 2 -1.74 -6.16 -32.47
CA MET A 2 -1.81 -6.14 -31.00
C MET A 2 -0.70 -5.33 -30.32
N THR A 3 0.49 -5.29 -30.91
CA THR A 3 1.61 -4.45 -30.48
C THR A 3 1.30 -2.96 -30.62
N ASP A 4 0.69 -2.55 -31.72
CA ASP A 4 0.36 -1.15 -32.00
C ASP A 4 -0.71 -0.63 -31.02
N ILE A 5 -1.71 -1.47 -30.72
CA ILE A 5 -2.72 -1.19 -29.71
C ILE A 5 -2.09 -1.01 -28.33
N ARG A 6 -1.17 -1.90 -27.94
CA ARG A 6 -0.46 -1.77 -26.65
C ARG A 6 0.39 -0.51 -26.59
N ASN A 7 1.08 -0.18 -27.68
CA ASN A 7 1.92 1.02 -27.76
C ASN A 7 1.05 2.29 -27.63
N HIS A 8 -0.11 2.32 -28.29
CA HIS A 8 -1.06 3.42 -28.17
C HIS A 8 -1.61 3.57 -26.74
N LEU A 9 -2.04 2.46 -26.12
CA LEU A 9 -2.52 2.48 -24.73
C LEU A 9 -1.43 2.91 -23.74
N ASN A 10 -0.19 2.47 -23.94
CA ASN A 10 0.94 2.86 -23.10
C ASN A 10 1.37 4.32 -23.30
N SER A 11 1.11 4.91 -24.47
CA SER A 11 1.39 6.33 -24.76
C SER A 11 0.38 7.30 -24.15
N CYS A 12 -0.79 6.79 -23.71
CA CYS A 12 -1.86 7.60 -23.15
C CYS A 12 -1.61 7.87 -21.65
N LEU A 13 -1.16 9.07 -21.32
CA LEU A 13 -0.93 9.55 -19.95
C LEU A 13 -2.14 9.35 -19.01
N PRO A 14 -3.37 9.75 -19.40
CA PRO A 14 -4.56 9.51 -18.57
C PRO A 14 -4.83 8.02 -18.30
N TYR A 15 -4.56 7.15 -19.28
CA TYR A 15 -4.73 5.72 -19.12
C TYR A 15 -3.71 5.16 -18.13
N ALA A 16 -2.44 5.55 -18.24
CA ALA A 16 -1.37 5.11 -17.35
C ALA A 16 -1.58 5.54 -15.89
N GLN A 17 -2.16 6.72 -15.66
CA GLN A 17 -2.40 7.26 -14.32
C GLN A 17 -3.62 6.63 -13.63
N ASN A 18 -4.71 6.39 -14.37
CA ASN A 18 -5.98 5.96 -13.79
C ASN A 18 -6.19 4.44 -13.83
N ASN A 19 -5.54 3.73 -14.73
CA ASN A 19 -5.64 2.27 -14.80
C ASN A 19 -4.53 1.62 -13.99
N HIS A 20 -4.73 1.57 -12.68
CA HIS A 20 -3.85 0.85 -11.79
C HIS A 20 -3.79 -0.64 -12.19
N ARG A 21 -2.57 -1.17 -12.33
CA ARG A 21 -2.38 -2.62 -12.47
C ARG A 21 -2.96 -3.31 -11.24
N ARG A 22 -3.95 -4.18 -11.43
CA ARG A 22 -4.53 -5.01 -10.36
C ARG A 22 -3.57 -6.10 -9.84
N GLN A 23 -2.41 -6.24 -10.46
CA GLN A 23 -1.40 -7.22 -10.08
C GLN A 23 -0.60 -6.67 -8.90
N LYS A 24 -0.95 -7.11 -7.69
CA LYS A 24 -0.10 -6.89 -6.52
C LYS A 24 1.24 -7.56 -6.80
N LEU A 25 2.34 -6.89 -6.45
CA LEU A 25 3.64 -7.54 -6.46
C LEU A 25 3.57 -8.74 -5.51
N PRO A 26 3.99 -9.94 -5.95
CA PRO A 26 4.13 -11.07 -5.04
C PRO A 26 5.20 -10.67 -4.00
N GLY A 27 4.75 -10.47 -2.77
CA GLY A 27 5.62 -10.11 -1.66
C GLY A 27 5.14 -10.85 -0.44
N ALA A 28 5.97 -11.77 0.07
CA ALA A 28 5.77 -12.26 1.42
C ALA A 28 5.99 -11.09 2.39
N LEU A 29 5.18 -11.00 3.44
CA LEU A 29 5.50 -10.14 4.57
C LEU A 29 6.88 -10.54 5.08
N LYS A 30 7.76 -9.54 5.32
CA LYS A 30 9.05 -9.78 5.95
C LYS A 30 8.79 -10.02 7.44
N PRO A 31 8.97 -11.25 7.96
CA PRO A 31 8.73 -11.50 9.37
C PRO A 31 9.72 -10.71 10.20
N ILE A 32 9.22 -10.08 11.27
CA ILE A 32 10.05 -9.40 12.26
C ILE A 32 10.38 -10.43 13.34
N LYS A 33 11.65 -10.51 13.74
CA LYS A 33 12.05 -11.40 14.84
C LYS A 33 11.38 -10.93 16.14
N PRO A 34 10.98 -11.86 17.04
CA PRO A 34 10.48 -11.47 18.35
C PRO A 34 11.56 -10.70 19.11
N PRO A 35 11.19 -9.70 19.92
CA PRO A 35 12.14 -8.99 20.75
C PRO A 35 12.78 -9.95 21.77
N GLU A 36 14.09 -9.86 21.94
CA GLU A 36 14.91 -10.73 22.79
C GLU A 36 14.72 -10.51 24.30
N GLY A 37 13.72 -9.72 24.71
CA GLY A 37 13.56 -9.31 26.11
C GLY A 37 12.39 -8.39 26.31
N ILE A 38 11.96 -8.29 27.57
CA ILE A 38 10.85 -7.44 27.99
C ILE A 38 11.19 -5.98 27.67
N TRP A 39 10.25 -5.24 27.07
CA TRP A 39 10.39 -3.82 26.70
C TRP A 39 11.46 -3.47 25.64
N LYS A 40 12.09 -4.44 24.97
CA LYS A 40 13.08 -4.15 23.91
C LYS A 40 12.50 -3.53 22.64
N LEU A 41 11.24 -3.81 22.34
CA LEU A 41 10.52 -3.25 21.19
C LEU A 41 9.09 -2.93 21.61
N LEU A 42 8.73 -1.66 21.53
CA LEU A 42 7.39 -1.16 21.81
C LEU A 42 6.88 -0.41 20.58
N SER A 43 5.73 -0.82 20.05
CA SER A 43 5.00 -0.08 19.02
C SER A 43 3.77 0.56 19.64
N MET A 44 3.57 1.84 19.40
CA MET A 44 2.39 2.60 19.80
C MET A 44 1.86 3.33 18.58
N ASP A 45 0.54 3.46 18.51
CA ASP A 45 -0.13 4.26 17.48
C ASP A 45 -1.28 5.04 18.12
N PHE A 46 -1.68 6.12 17.47
CA PHE A 46 -2.79 6.93 17.91
C PHE A 46 -4.12 6.28 17.55
N TYR A 47 -5.03 6.26 18.52
CA TYR A 47 -6.42 5.94 18.25
C TYR A 47 -7.22 7.23 18.12
N GLY A 48 -7.86 7.45 16.97
CA GLY A 48 -8.70 8.62 16.75
C GLY A 48 -9.18 8.77 15.30
N PRO A 49 -10.04 9.77 15.02
CA PRO A 49 -10.50 10.81 15.95
C PRO A 49 -11.55 10.30 16.95
N ILE A 50 -11.43 10.71 18.21
CA ILE A 50 -12.39 10.38 19.27
C ILE A 50 -13.44 11.49 19.29
N ALA A 51 -14.72 11.13 19.16
CA ALA A 51 -15.81 12.08 19.31
C ALA A 51 -15.78 12.67 20.72
N PRO A 52 -15.83 14.01 20.89
CA PRO A 52 -15.85 14.61 22.21
C PRO A 52 -17.07 14.12 23.00
N THR A 53 -16.85 13.72 24.26
CA THR A 53 -17.88 13.17 25.14
C THR A 53 -18.80 14.23 25.74
N SER A 54 -18.64 15.51 25.39
CA SER A 54 -19.55 16.59 25.74
C SER A 54 -19.75 17.55 24.58
N LYS A 55 -20.97 18.06 24.46
CA LYS A 55 -21.32 19.24 23.66
C LYS A 55 -20.93 20.52 24.39
#